data_AF-A0A2N2R5K6-F1
#
_entry.id   AF-A0A2N2R5K6-F1
#
_cell.length_a   1.000
_cell.length_b   1.000
_cell.length_c   1.000
_cell.angle_alpha   90.00
_cell.angle_beta   90.00
_cell.angle_gamma   90.00
#
_symmetry.space_group_name_H-M   'P 1'
#
loop_
_entity.id
_entity.type
_entity.pdbx_description
1 polymer ?
#
loop_
_entity_poly.entity_id
_entity_poly.type
_entity_poly.pdbx_seq_one_letter_code
_entity_poly.pdbx_strand_id
1 'polypeptide(L)'
;MAYLAPTEFVTKMVDAGESKIFMSTRDTLIRAYMAGAILALAAAFAVTVATNTGNHLIGSLLFPVGFCMLYLLGFDLLTGVFTLAPLAVIDKRPGCTWGGVMRN
;
A
#
# COMPACT_ATOMS: atom_id res chain seq x y z
N MET A 1 20.44 11.09 9.83
CA MET A 1 19.15 11.26 9.11
C MET A 1 19.07 10.13 8.10
N ALA A 2 18.09 9.23 8.21
CA ALA A 2 17.91 8.12 7.27
C ALA A 2 17.29 8.61 5.94
N TYR A 3 17.91 9.62 5.33
CA TYR A 3 17.56 10.10 4.00
C TYR A 3 18.40 9.32 3.00
N LEU A 4 17.75 8.66 2.04
CA LEU A 4 18.41 8.02 0.92
C LEU A 4 18.63 9.03 -0.20
N ALA A 5 19.70 8.86 -0.97
CA ALA A 5 19.83 9.59 -2.22
C ALA A 5 18.67 9.18 -3.16
N PRO A 6 18.18 10.07 -4.04
CA PRO A 6 17.07 9.74 -4.95
C PRO A 6 17.30 8.48 -5.77
N THR A 7 18.54 8.24 -6.21
CA THR A 7 18.93 7.02 -6.94
C THR A 7 18.71 5.76 -6.11
N GLU A 8 19.15 5.76 -4.85
CA GLU A 8 18.97 4.62 -3.94
C GLU A 8 17.50 4.42 -3.55
N PHE A 9 16.75 5.51 -3.41
CA PHE A 9 15.32 5.46 -3.12
C PHE A 9 14.53 4.80 -4.26
N VAL A 10 14.79 5.21 -5.51
CA VAL A 10 14.15 4.62 -6.69
C VAL A 10 14.47 3.13 -6.79
N THR A 11 15.74 2.72 -6.57
CA THR A 11 16.10 1.30 -6.56
C THR A 11 15.26 0.51 -5.53
N LYS A 12 15.13 1.02 -4.30
CA LYS A 12 14.29 0.38 -3.27
C LYS A 12 12.81 0.31 -3.64
N MET A 13 12.27 1.32 -4.34
CA MET A 13 10.89 1.28 -4.83
C MET A 13 10.69 0.17 -5.87
N VAL A 14 11.65 0.02 -6.78
CA VAL A 14 11.63 -1.05 -7.80
C VAL A 14 11.75 -2.42 -7.14
N ASP A 15 12.68 -2.61 -6.21
CA ASP A 15 12.87 -3.86 -5.47
C ASP A 15 11.59 -4.23 -4.69
N ALA A 16 10.92 -3.24 -4.09
CA ALA A 16 9.62 -3.44 -3.45
C ALA A 16 8.57 -3.90 -4.47
N GLY A 17 8.49 -3.28 -5.64
CA GLY A 17 7.59 -3.68 -6.72
C GLY A 17 7.81 -5.11 -7.21
N GLU A 18 9.08 -5.50 -7.39
CA GLU A 18 9.49 -6.86 -7.77
C GLU A 18 9.00 -7.88 -6.73
N SER A 19 9.22 -7.60 -5.44
CA SER A 19 8.76 -8.48 -4.35
C SER A 19 7.24 -8.69 -4.34
N LYS A 20 6.46 -7.68 -4.75
CA LYS A 20 5.00 -7.82 -4.86
C LYS A 20 4.65 -8.78 -5.99
N ILE A 21 5.25 -8.64 -7.18
CA ILE A 21 4.93 -9.50 -8.33
C ILE A 21 5.20 -10.99 -8.02
N PHE A 22 6.24 -11.30 -7.24
CA PHE A 22 6.57 -12.69 -6.89
C PHE A 22 5.81 -13.24 -5.68
N MET A 23 4.91 -12.46 -5.08
CA MET A 23 4.08 -12.92 -3.98
C MET A 23 3.15 -14.06 -4.39
N SER A 24 2.95 -15.02 -3.49
CA SER A 24 2.01 -16.13 -3.71
C SER A 24 0.57 -15.61 -3.71
N THR A 25 -0.31 -16.17 -4.55
CA THR A 25 -1.73 -15.76 -4.62
C THR A 25 -2.42 -15.85 -3.25
N ARG A 26 -2.07 -16.85 -2.44
CA ARG A 26 -2.59 -17.01 -1.08
C ARG A 26 -2.22 -15.81 -0.21
N ASP A 27 -0.96 -15.43 -0.21
CA ASP A 27 -0.48 -14.31 0.61
C ASP A 27 -1.04 -12.98 0.11
N THR A 28 -1.12 -12.79 -1.21
CA THR A 28 -1.75 -11.61 -1.83
C THR A 28 -3.20 -11.47 -1.34
N LEU A 29 -4.01 -12.54 -1.42
CA LEU A 29 -5.40 -12.49 -1.00
C LEU A 29 -5.56 -12.19 0.49
N ILE A 30 -4.76 -12.82 1.35
CA ILE A 30 -4.81 -12.60 2.80
C ILE A 30 -4.42 -11.16 3.11
N ARG A 31 -3.31 -10.67 2.55
CA ARG A 31 -2.81 -9.32 2.81
C ARG A 31 -3.75 -8.24 2.28
N ALA A 32 -4.33 -8.44 1.10
CA ALA A 32 -5.30 -7.51 0.51
C ALA A 32 -6.60 -7.44 1.31
N TYR A 33 -7.11 -8.59 1.77
CA TYR A 33 -8.33 -8.62 2.60
C TYR A 33 -8.12 -7.92 3.94
N MET A 34 -7.01 -8.21 4.61
CA MET A 34 -6.64 -7.56 5.87
C MET A 34 -6.42 -6.06 5.69
N ALA A 35 -5.81 -5.65 4.57
CA ALA A 35 -5.64 -4.24 4.23
C ALA A 35 -6.99 -3.52 4.07
N GLY A 36 -7.92 -4.15 3.33
CA GLY A 36 -9.27 -3.63 3.14
C GLY A 36 -10.04 -3.52 4.45
N ALA A 37 -9.96 -4.54 5.32
CA ALA A 37 -10.64 -4.54 6.62
C ALA A 37 -10.14 -3.39 7.53
N ILE A 38 -8.82 -3.20 7.62
CA ILE A 38 -8.23 -2.13 8.43
C ILE A 38 -8.62 -0.75 7.87
N LEU A 39 -8.57 -0.57 6.55
CA LEU A 39 -8.93 0.69 5.92
C LEU A 39 -10.43 1.02 6.08
N ALA A 40 -11.30 0.01 6.01
CA ALA A 40 -12.73 0.17 6.25
C ALA A 40 -13.01 0.60 7.71
N LEU A 41 -12.31 0.01 8.68
CA LEU A 41 -12.41 0.43 10.09
C LEU A 41 -11.89 1.86 10.29
N ALA A 42 -10.77 2.23 9.65
CA ALA A 42 -10.25 3.59 9.70
C ALA A 42 -11.20 4.61 9.07
N ALA A 43 -11.87 4.26 7.96
CA ALA A 43 -12.89 5.09 7.34
C ALA A 43 -14.10 5.28 8.25
N ALA A 44 -14.63 4.19 8.83
CA ALA A 44 -15.74 4.25 9.78
C ALA A 44 -15.39 5.14 10.98
N PHE A 45 -14.19 4.97 11.56
CA PHE A 45 -13.67 5.81 12.62
C PHE A 45 -13.62 7.30 12.24
N ALA A 46 -13.04 7.62 11.08
CA ALA A 46 -12.95 9.01 10.59
C ALA A 46 -14.33 9.65 10.38
N VAL A 47 -15.29 8.89 9.82
CA VAL A 47 -16.68 9.34 9.66
C VAL A 47 -17.32 9.58 11.02
N THR A 48 -17.18 8.66 11.98
CA THR A 48 -17.70 8.84 13.35
C THR A 48 -17.14 10.08 14.03
N VAL A 49 -15.84 10.37 13.86
CA VAL A 49 -15.24 11.60 14.39
C VAL A 49 -15.84 12.83 13.71
N ALA A 50 -15.94 12.84 12.38
CA ALA A 50 -16.51 13.96 11.64
C ALA A 50 -17.97 14.24 12.05
N THR A 51 -18.78 13.19 12.22
CA THR A 51 -20.20 13.35 12.60
C THR A 51 -20.37 13.79 14.05
N ASN A 52 -19.57 13.27 14.97
CA ASN A 52 -19.68 13.61 16.40
C ASN A 52 -19.11 14.99 16.74
N THR A 53 -18.09 15.44 15.99
CA THR A 53 -17.48 16.77 16.21
C THR A 53 -18.11 17.87 15.36
N GLY A 54 -18.85 17.51 14.31
CA GLY A 54 -19.31 18.45 13.29
C GLY A 54 -18.18 19.04 12.44
N ASN A 55 -16.95 18.51 12.56
CA ASN A 55 -15.77 19.04 11.87
C ASN A 55 -15.08 17.97 11.02
N HIS A 56 -15.25 18.09 9.70
CA HIS A 56 -14.63 17.18 8.74
C HIS A 56 -13.10 17.23 8.73
N LEU A 57 -12.47 18.36 9.10
CA LEU A 57 -11.01 18.46 9.18
C LEU A 57 -10.44 17.47 10.20
N ILE A 58 -11.11 17.30 11.35
CA ILE A 58 -10.64 16.39 12.39
C ILE A 58 -10.74 14.93 11.91
N GLY A 59 -11.85 14.57 11.26
CA GLY A 59 -12.01 13.24 10.67
C GLY A 59 -10.94 12.95 9.60
N SER A 60 -10.70 13.89 8.69
CA SER A 60 -9.67 13.76 7.65
C SER A 60 -8.24 13.70 8.22
N LEU A 61 -7.96 14.42 9.31
CA LEU A 61 -6.66 14.37 9.99
C LEU A 61 -6.38 13.01 10.62
N LEU A 62 -7.42 12.34 11.11
CA LEU A 62 -7.30 11.05 11.81
C LEU A 62 -7.41 9.82 10.90
N PHE A 63 -8.02 9.96 9.73
CA PHE A 63 -8.12 8.89 8.72
C PHE A 63 -6.78 8.18 8.38
N PRO A 64 -5.63 8.87 8.27
CA PRO A 64 -4.33 8.24 7.98
C PRO A 64 -3.88 7.17 8.97
N VAL A 65 -4.51 7.05 10.16
CA VAL A 65 -4.24 5.97 11.11
C VAL A 65 -4.36 4.59 10.45
N GLY A 66 -5.30 4.43 9.52
CA GLY A 66 -5.46 3.20 8.73
C GLY A 66 -4.18 2.85 7.96
N PHE A 67 -3.66 3.81 7.18
CA PHE A 67 -2.44 3.61 6.40
C PHE A 67 -1.22 3.33 7.28
N CYS A 68 -1.08 4.01 8.42
CA CYS A 68 -0.01 3.72 9.37
C CYS A 68 -0.06 2.25 9.84
N MET A 69 -1.25 1.73 10.17
CA MET A 69 -1.41 0.32 10.55
C MET A 69 -1.09 -0.63 9.40
N LEU A 70 -1.48 -0.31 8.16
CA LEU A 70 -1.15 -1.12 6.98
C LEU A 70 0.37 -1.29 6.83
N TYR A 71 1.12 -0.19 6.91
CA TYR A 71 2.58 -0.22 6.78
C TYR A 71 3.26 -0.96 7.93
N LEU A 72 2.81 -0.75 9.18
CA LEU A 72 3.39 -1.42 10.35
C LEU A 72 3.15 -2.93 10.36
N LEU A 73 1.99 -3.36 9.88
CA LEU A 73 1.62 -4.79 9.81
C LEU A 73 2.05 -5.45 8.49
N GLY A 74 2.59 -4.68 7.55
CA GLY A 74 3.07 -5.17 6.26
C GLY A 74 1.97 -5.68 5.33
N PHE A 75 0.76 -5.13 5.45
CA PHE A 75 -0.34 -5.46 4.54
C PHE A 75 -0.26 -4.64 3.24
N ASP A 76 -0.76 -5.23 2.17
CA ASP A 76 -0.69 -4.66 0.83
C ASP A 76 -2.03 -4.13 0.38
N LEU A 77 -2.06 -2.84 0.06
CA LEU A 77 -3.22 -2.17 -0.51
C LEU A 77 -3.04 -2.05 -2.03
N LEU A 78 -4.15 -2.20 -2.76
CA LEU A 78 -4.17 -2.12 -4.23
C LEU A 78 -3.46 -0.89 -4.78
N THR A 79 -3.70 0.29 -4.18
CA THR A 79 -3.09 1.55 -4.62
C THR A 79 -1.56 1.52 -4.50
N GLY A 80 -1.02 0.89 -3.45
CA GLY A 80 0.41 0.69 -3.28
C GLY A 80 0.98 -0.29 -4.31
N VAL A 81 0.28 -1.40 -4.55
CA VAL A 81 0.67 -2.40 -5.57
C VAL A 81 0.69 -1.79 -6.96
N PHE A 82 -0.34 -1.02 -7.34
CA PHE A 82 -0.41 -0.33 -8.63
C PHE A 82 0.63 0.78 -8.78
N THR A 83 1.17 1.29 -7.68
CA THR A 83 2.27 2.26 -7.73
C THR A 83 3.62 1.57 -7.90
N LEU A 84 3.87 0.49 -7.17
CA LEU A 84 5.20 -0.13 -7.09
C LEU A 84 5.42 -1.25 -8.13
N ALA A 85 4.44 -2.13 -8.33
CA ALA A 85 4.61 -3.30 -9.20
C ALA A 85 4.91 -2.93 -10.67
N PRO A 86 4.26 -1.92 -11.29
CA PRO A 86 4.62 -1.50 -12.64
C PRO A 86 6.06 -1.01 -12.79
N LEU A 87 6.66 -0.44 -11.72
CA LEU A 87 8.04 0.05 -11.76
C LEU A 87 9.04 -1.08 -12.02
N ALA A 88 8.80 -2.28 -11.47
CA ALA A 88 9.63 -3.45 -11.72
C ALA A 88 9.57 -3.93 -13.18
N VAL A 89 8.41 -3.78 -13.83
CA VAL A 89 8.26 -4.09 -15.26
C VAL A 89 8.94 -3.03 -16.12
N ILE A 90 8.81 -1.74 -15.77
CA ILE A 90 9.45 -0.62 -16.47
C ILE A 90 10.98 -0.70 -16.37
N ASP A 91 11.50 -1.08 -15.19
CA ASP A 91 12.93 -1.32 -14.95
C ASP A 91 13.44 -2.62 -15.61
N LYS A 92 12.56 -3.40 -16.25
CA LYS A 92 12.87 -4.67 -16.93
C LYS A 92 13.46 -5.73 -15.99
N ARG A 93 12.94 -5.82 -14.77
CA ARG A 93 13.38 -6.85 -13.81
C ARG A 93 13.12 -8.26 -14.32
N PRO A 94 14.07 -9.20 -14.17
CA PRO A 94 13.91 -10.56 -14.65
C PRO A 94 12.63 -11.21 -14.09
N GLY A 95 11.79 -11.77 -14.97
CA GLY A 95 10.55 -12.46 -14.58
C GLY A 95 9.37 -11.55 -14.20
N CYS A 96 9.58 -10.23 -14.11
CA CYS A 96 8.50 -9.26 -13.91
C CYS A 96 7.77 -8.99 -15.23
N THR A 97 6.45 -9.25 -15.25
CA THR A 97 5.62 -9.09 -16.45
C THR A 97 4.35 -8.32 -16.12
N TRP A 98 3.74 -7.69 -17.13
CA TRP A 98 2.41 -7.08 -16.98
C TRP A 98 1.34 -8.10 -16.54
N GLY A 99 1.47 -9.38 -16.94
CA GLY A 99 0.62 -10.44 -16.43
C GLY A 99 0.79 -10.67 -14.93
N GLY A 100 2.03 -10.61 -14.43
CA GLY A 100 2.32 -10.67 -12.99
C GLY A 100 1.78 -9.47 -12.21
N VAL A 101 1.81 -8.27 -12.80
CA VAL A 101 1.19 -7.07 -12.21
C VAL A 101 -0.33 -7.23 -12.10
N MET A 102 -1.01 -7.69 -13.15
CA MET A 102 -2.48 -7.82 -13.17
C MET A 102 -3.01 -9.01 -12.37
N ARG A 103 -2.18 -10.03 -12.13
CA ARG A 103 -2.50 -11.17 -11.26
C ARG A 103 -2.49 -10.78 -9.78
N ASN A 104 -1.71 -9.76 -9.43
CA ASN A 104 -1.51 -9.32 -8.06
C ASN A 104 -2.58 -8.31 -7.62
#